data_AF-A0A662JWA1-F1
#
_entry.id   AF-A0A662JWA1-F1
#
_cell.length_a   1.000
_cell.length_b   1.000
_cell.length_c   1.000
_cell.angle_alpha   90.00
_cell.angle_beta   90.00
_cell.angle_gamma   90.00
#
_symmetry.space_group_name_H-M   'P 1'
#
loop_
_entity.id
_entity.type
_entity.pdbx_description
1 polymer ?
#
loop_
_entity_poly.entity_id
_entity_poly.type
_entity_poly.pdbx_seq_one_letter_code
_entity_poly.pdbx_strand_id
1 'polypeptide(L)'
;MTWVEKYRPKRLLEFVGQDKVVRYAQNVINNGGEINHLIFHGKSGTGKTTMAKILANELDVELLMYNASDDRTLNFIREKIIPAMRYKPLFGIYKIIFLDETDSMTKESLFALRSPMELYEKNAKIIFSCNDDSNIIDAIRSRAITFEFMPLKKPDIMSRLGFIADRENVDVSNDILEEIAEKSHGDLRKAINMLEAYHKGALEFTGNEFEKIFGRI
;
A
#
# COMPACT_ATOMS: atom_id res chain seq x y z
N MET A 1 -16.91 5.26 -9.67
CA MET A 1 -15.74 4.75 -8.90
C MET A 1 -14.50 5.11 -9.70
N THR A 2 -13.43 5.60 -9.06
CA THR A 2 -12.17 5.90 -9.76
C THR A 2 -11.52 4.62 -10.27
N TRP A 3 -10.73 4.70 -11.34
CA TRP A 3 -10.04 3.50 -11.88
C TRP A 3 -9.03 2.92 -10.89
N VAL A 4 -8.40 3.77 -10.07
CA VAL A 4 -7.48 3.35 -9.01
C VAL A 4 -8.13 2.33 -8.06
N GLU A 5 -9.38 2.55 -7.63
CA GLU A 5 -10.06 1.60 -6.73
C GLU A 5 -10.66 0.43 -7.48
N LYS A 6 -11.23 0.66 -8.68
CA LYS A 6 -11.80 -0.40 -9.53
C LYS A 6 -10.76 -1.47 -9.88
N TYR A 7 -9.53 -1.05 -10.18
CA TYR A 7 -8.41 -1.91 -10.58
C TYR A 7 -7.36 -2.06 -9.49
N ARG A 8 -7.69 -1.81 -8.21
CA ARG A 8 -6.77 -2.15 -7.12
C ARG A 8 -6.56 -3.68 -7.09
N PRO A 9 -5.31 -4.17 -7.17
CA PRO A 9 -5.02 -5.60 -7.06
C PRO A 9 -5.67 -6.22 -5.82
N LYS A 10 -6.37 -7.35 -5.99
CA LYS A 10 -7.05 -8.07 -4.90
C LYS A 10 -6.32 -9.34 -4.48
N ARG A 11 -5.50 -9.88 -5.38
CA ARG A 11 -4.66 -11.06 -5.19
C ARG A 11 -3.19 -10.76 -5.43
N LEU A 12 -2.32 -11.58 -4.84
CA LEU A 12 -0.87 -11.40 -4.98
C LEU A 12 -0.43 -11.52 -6.45
N LEU A 13 -1.07 -12.40 -7.22
CA LEU A 13 -0.81 -12.60 -8.65
C LEU A 13 -1.07 -11.35 -9.52
N GLU A 14 -1.89 -10.41 -9.04
CA GLU A 14 -2.19 -9.16 -9.74
C GLU A 14 -1.25 -8.02 -9.33
N PHE A 15 -0.44 -8.22 -8.30
CA PHE A 15 0.45 -7.21 -7.75
C PHE A 15 1.71 -7.11 -8.62
N VAL A 16 2.13 -5.89 -8.95
CA VAL A 16 3.26 -5.63 -9.85
C VAL A 16 4.45 -5.05 -9.10
N GLY A 17 5.65 -5.52 -9.44
CA GLY A 17 6.91 -5.13 -8.81
C GLY A 17 7.05 -5.57 -7.35
N GLN A 18 7.99 -4.94 -6.63
CA GLN A 18 8.30 -5.19 -5.22
C GLN A 18 8.71 -6.64 -4.88
N ASP A 19 9.62 -7.21 -5.66
CA ASP A 19 10.03 -8.62 -5.62
C ASP A 19 10.27 -9.19 -4.20
N LYS A 20 10.89 -8.40 -3.31
CA LYS A 20 11.22 -8.83 -1.93
C LYS A 20 9.96 -9.12 -1.11
N VAL A 21 9.02 -8.17 -1.07
CA VAL A 21 7.78 -8.34 -0.29
C VAL A 21 6.83 -9.32 -0.97
N VAL A 22 6.81 -9.37 -2.30
CA VAL A 22 6.04 -10.39 -3.05
C VAL A 22 6.54 -11.78 -2.73
N ARG A 23 7.85 -12.02 -2.73
CA ARG A 23 8.43 -13.32 -2.37
C ARG A 23 8.12 -13.70 -0.92
N TYR A 24 8.20 -12.74 0.00
CA TYR A 24 7.81 -12.96 1.39
C TYR A 24 6.33 -13.34 1.51
N ALA A 25 5.43 -12.55 0.91
CA ALA A 25 3.99 -12.79 0.91
C ALA A 25 3.66 -14.16 0.33
N GLN A 26 4.24 -14.51 -0.83
CA GLN A 26 4.04 -15.80 -1.47
C GLN A 26 4.45 -16.96 -0.56
N ASN A 27 5.58 -16.83 0.13
CA ASN A 27 6.06 -17.87 1.04
C ASN A 27 5.14 -18.04 2.26
N VAL A 28 4.63 -16.94 2.82
CA VAL A 28 3.69 -17.01 3.95
C VAL A 28 2.36 -17.64 3.51
N ILE A 29 1.80 -17.20 2.38
CA ILE A 29 0.54 -17.71 1.84
C ILE A 29 0.63 -19.20 1.52
N ASN A 30 1.69 -19.65 0.84
CA ASN A 30 1.82 -21.05 0.42
C ASN A 30 2.02 -22.04 1.57
N ASN A 31 2.62 -21.59 2.67
CA ASN A 31 2.94 -22.46 3.81
C ASN A 31 1.87 -22.37 4.92
N GLY A 32 0.74 -21.68 4.68
CA GLY A 32 -0.28 -21.44 5.72
C GLY A 32 0.28 -20.69 6.92
N GLY A 33 1.29 -19.84 6.69
CA GLY A 33 2.06 -19.19 7.74
C GLY A 33 1.39 -17.93 8.29
N GLU A 34 1.89 -17.48 9.42
CA GLU A 34 1.61 -16.15 9.97
C GLU A 34 2.65 -15.15 9.48
N ILE A 35 2.22 -13.90 9.22
CA ILE A 35 3.20 -12.83 9.02
C ILE A 35 3.89 -12.46 10.34
N ASN A 36 5.07 -11.86 10.23
CA ASN A 36 5.66 -11.09 11.33
C ASN A 36 4.99 -9.71 11.39
N HIS A 37 5.29 -8.91 12.42
CA HIS A 37 5.07 -7.47 12.25
C HIS A 37 5.90 -6.97 11.07
N LEU A 38 5.35 -6.03 10.30
CA LEU A 38 5.98 -5.52 9.09
C LEU A 38 6.12 -4.01 9.15
N ILE A 39 7.18 -3.49 8.53
CA ILE A 39 7.34 -2.07 8.23
C ILE A 39 7.41 -1.92 6.72
N PHE A 40 6.44 -1.23 6.13
CA PHE A 40 6.41 -0.86 4.72
C PHE A 40 6.80 0.60 4.61
N HIS A 41 7.97 0.89 4.05
CA HIS A 41 8.41 2.27 3.81
C HIS A 41 8.67 2.50 2.33
N GLY A 42 8.63 3.76 1.88
CA GLY A 42 8.84 4.13 0.47
C GLY A 42 7.75 5.06 -0.05
N LYS A 43 7.88 5.52 -1.29
CA LYS A 43 7.00 6.58 -1.85
C LYS A 43 5.52 6.19 -1.89
N SER A 44 4.65 7.18 -2.07
CA SER A 44 3.22 6.96 -2.28
C SER A 44 2.98 6.22 -3.61
N GLY A 45 1.86 5.49 -3.70
CA GLY A 45 1.46 4.87 -4.97
C GLY A 45 2.27 3.64 -5.41
N THR A 46 3.19 3.15 -4.57
CA THR A 46 4.03 1.96 -4.81
C THR A 46 3.40 0.63 -4.35
N GLY A 47 2.24 0.69 -3.69
CA GLY A 47 1.44 -0.50 -3.35
C GLY A 47 1.40 -0.92 -1.88
N LYS A 48 1.96 -0.15 -0.93
CA LYS A 48 1.96 -0.48 0.52
C LYS A 48 0.60 -0.91 1.07
N THR A 49 -0.41 -0.05 0.96
CA THR A 49 -1.78 -0.32 1.43
C THR A 49 -2.42 -1.50 0.68
N THR A 50 -2.13 -1.65 -0.61
CA THR A 50 -2.65 -2.75 -1.43
C THR A 50 -2.06 -4.08 -0.98
N MET A 51 -0.76 -4.14 -0.71
CA MET A 51 -0.09 -5.35 -0.19
C MET A 51 -0.69 -5.79 1.15
N ALA A 52 -0.98 -4.85 2.07
CA ALA A 52 -1.64 -5.17 3.33
C ALA A 52 -3.04 -5.79 3.12
N LYS A 53 -3.83 -5.24 2.18
CA LYS A 53 -5.15 -5.78 1.81
C LYS A 53 -5.04 -7.17 1.17
N ILE A 54 -4.06 -7.38 0.31
CA ILE A 54 -3.81 -8.69 -0.32
C ILE A 54 -3.44 -9.72 0.74
N LEU A 55 -2.49 -9.41 1.62
CA LEU A 55 -2.08 -10.32 2.69
C LEU A 55 -3.27 -10.71 3.57
N ALA A 56 -4.11 -9.75 3.96
CA ALA A 56 -5.29 -10.05 4.76
C ALA A 56 -6.29 -10.96 4.02
N ASN A 57 -6.54 -10.68 2.74
CA ASN A 57 -7.46 -11.46 1.91
C ASN A 57 -6.95 -12.88 1.64
N GLU A 58 -5.69 -13.04 1.25
CA GLU A 58 -5.11 -14.34 0.88
C GLU A 58 -4.87 -15.24 2.11
N LEU A 59 -4.69 -14.65 3.29
CA LEU A 59 -4.55 -15.38 4.56
C LEU A 59 -5.88 -15.56 5.31
N ASP A 60 -6.97 -15.04 4.76
CA ASP A 60 -8.31 -15.06 5.36
C ASP A 60 -8.34 -14.55 6.82
N VAL A 61 -7.73 -13.38 7.03
CA VAL A 61 -7.63 -12.73 8.35
C VAL A 61 -8.30 -11.36 8.37
N GLU A 62 -8.81 -10.99 9.54
CA GLU A 62 -9.38 -9.66 9.79
C GLU A 62 -8.34 -8.56 9.54
N LEU A 63 -8.73 -7.50 8.82
CA LEU A 63 -7.90 -6.31 8.59
C LEU A 63 -8.54 -5.07 9.23
N LEU A 64 -7.83 -4.47 10.17
CA LEU A 64 -8.17 -3.18 10.76
C LEU A 64 -7.23 -2.11 10.21
N MET A 65 -7.78 -1.13 9.50
CA MET A 65 -7.00 -0.03 8.94
C MET A 65 -7.20 1.24 9.79
N TYR A 66 -6.10 1.85 10.18
CA TYR A 66 -6.10 3.14 10.85
C TYR A 66 -5.13 4.08 10.13
N ASN A 67 -5.54 5.32 9.94
CA ASN A 67 -4.63 6.36 9.49
C ASN A 67 -4.06 7.09 10.71
N ALA A 68 -2.75 7.00 10.92
CA ALA A 68 -2.11 7.61 12.08
C ALA A 68 -2.04 9.14 11.98
N SER A 69 -2.24 9.73 10.78
CA SER A 69 -2.27 11.18 10.67
C SER A 69 -3.54 11.82 11.22
N ASP A 70 -4.63 11.06 11.32
CA ASP A 70 -5.89 11.50 11.95
C ASP A 70 -5.74 11.68 13.46
N ASP A 71 -4.94 10.80 14.10
CA ASP A 71 -4.65 10.87 15.53
C ASP A 71 -3.27 10.28 15.85
N ARG A 72 -2.31 11.17 16.06
CA ARG A 72 -0.89 10.86 16.28
C ARG A 72 -0.57 10.62 17.76
N THR A 73 -1.57 10.75 18.63
CA THR A 73 -1.38 10.86 20.07
C THR A 73 -1.13 9.52 20.73
N LEU A 74 -0.55 9.57 21.93
CA LEU A 74 -0.40 8.39 22.77
C LEU A 74 -1.75 7.77 23.15
N ASN A 75 -2.79 8.59 23.28
CA ASN A 75 -4.14 8.16 23.61
C ASN A 75 -4.72 7.27 22.51
N PHE A 76 -4.52 7.62 21.23
CA PHE A 76 -4.91 6.78 20.10
C PHE A 76 -4.34 5.35 20.22
N ILE A 77 -3.06 5.23 20.54
CA ILE A 77 -2.42 3.92 20.75
C ILE A 77 -3.03 3.18 21.93
N ARG A 78 -3.21 3.86 23.07
CA ARG A 78 -3.70 3.23 24.30
C ARG A 78 -5.17 2.84 24.26
N GLU A 79 -6.00 3.61 23.56
CA GLU A 79 -7.45 3.45 23.56
C GLU A 79 -7.98 2.71 22.34
N LYS A 80 -7.25 2.72 21.21
CA LYS A 80 -7.66 2.02 19.99
C LYS A 80 -6.75 0.85 19.65
N ILE A 81 -5.45 1.10 19.47
CA ILE A 81 -4.56 0.08 18.91
C ILE A 81 -4.26 -1.05 19.89
N ILE A 82 -3.86 -0.74 21.14
CA ILE A 82 -3.56 -1.76 22.15
C ILE A 82 -4.80 -2.62 22.46
N PRO A 83 -6.00 -2.06 22.65
CA PRO A 83 -7.22 -2.86 22.79
C PRO A 83 -7.49 -3.74 21.57
N ALA A 84 -7.35 -3.22 20.35
CA ALA A 84 -7.52 -3.99 19.12
C ALA A 84 -6.54 -5.18 19.02
N MET A 85 -5.30 -5.02 19.49
CA MET A 85 -4.33 -6.12 19.58
C MET A 85 -4.70 -7.13 20.66
N ARG A 86 -5.21 -6.67 21.81
CA ARG A 86 -5.54 -7.51 22.95
C ARG A 86 -6.66 -8.49 22.63
N TYR A 87 -7.72 -8.04 21.96
CA TYR A 87 -8.86 -8.88 21.64
C TYR A 87 -8.56 -9.87 20.51
N LYS A 88 -9.14 -11.07 20.60
CA LYS A 88 -9.04 -12.07 19.54
C LYS A 88 -9.66 -11.56 18.22
N PRO A 89 -9.19 -12.06 17.07
CA PRO A 89 -9.86 -11.81 15.80
C PRO A 89 -11.31 -12.29 15.80
N LEU A 90 -12.16 -11.62 15.03
CA LEU A 90 -13.53 -12.10 14.75
C LEU A 90 -13.51 -13.37 13.88
N PHE A 91 -12.53 -13.46 12.97
CA PHE A 91 -12.26 -14.60 12.11
C PHE A 91 -10.77 -14.62 11.71
N GLY A 92 -10.27 -15.77 11.29
CA GLY A 92 -8.85 -15.98 11.02
C GLY A 92 -8.04 -16.31 12.27
N ILE A 93 -6.81 -16.77 12.07
CA ILE A 93 -5.92 -17.21 13.16
C ILE A 93 -5.30 -16.04 13.96
N TYR A 94 -5.18 -14.87 13.34
CA TYR A 94 -4.81 -13.58 13.93
C TYR A 94 -5.50 -12.45 13.13
N LYS A 95 -5.37 -11.19 13.56
CA LYS A 95 -5.77 -10.02 12.76
C LYS A 95 -4.59 -9.17 12.33
N ILE A 96 -4.70 -8.49 11.20
CA ILE A 96 -3.74 -7.48 10.76
C ILE A 96 -4.25 -6.10 11.16
N ILE A 97 -3.40 -5.33 11.84
CA ILE A 97 -3.60 -3.91 12.09
C ILE A 97 -2.66 -3.15 11.16
N PHE A 98 -3.23 -2.42 10.19
CA PHE A 98 -2.47 -1.57 9.28
C PHE A 98 -2.51 -0.12 9.80
N LEU A 99 -1.35 0.41 10.17
CA LEU A 99 -1.17 1.79 10.61
C LEU A 99 -0.54 2.60 9.47
N ASP A 100 -1.35 3.36 8.74
CA ASP A 100 -0.85 4.22 7.67
C ASP A 100 -0.26 5.52 8.21
N GLU A 101 0.66 6.12 7.46
CA GLU A 101 1.31 7.40 7.80
C GLU A 101 1.96 7.42 9.20
N THR A 102 2.62 6.32 9.56
CA THR A 102 3.31 6.13 10.87
C THR A 102 4.46 7.12 11.07
N ASP A 103 5.02 7.67 9.99
CA ASP A 103 5.98 8.78 10.03
C ASP A 103 5.44 10.02 10.76
N SER A 104 4.13 10.17 10.85
CA SER A 104 3.49 11.27 11.58
C SER A 104 3.36 11.04 13.09
N MET A 105 3.58 9.83 13.60
CA MET A 105 3.42 9.49 15.01
C MET A 105 4.56 10.01 15.88
N THR A 106 4.29 10.27 17.16
CA THR A 106 5.36 10.59 18.11
C THR A 106 6.15 9.33 18.50
N LYS A 107 7.43 9.50 18.85
CA LYS A 107 8.27 8.40 19.35
C LYS A 107 7.71 7.77 20.63
N GLU A 108 7.04 8.55 21.47
CA GLU A 108 6.36 8.06 22.67
C GLU A 108 5.20 7.12 22.32
N SER A 109 4.36 7.49 21.34
CA SER A 109 3.27 6.64 20.84
C SER A 109 3.81 5.32 20.27
N LEU A 110 4.90 5.37 19.49
CA LEU A 110 5.55 4.16 18.98
C LEU A 110 6.14 3.31 20.13
N PHE A 111 6.78 3.93 21.11
CA PHE A 111 7.38 3.20 22.24
C PHE A 111 6.32 2.46 23.06
N ALA A 112 5.11 3.01 23.18
CA ALA A 112 3.99 2.36 23.87
C ALA A 112 3.54 1.05 23.22
N LEU A 113 3.84 0.82 21.93
CA LEU A 113 3.55 -0.43 21.22
C LEU A 113 4.57 -1.54 21.46
N ARG A 114 5.74 -1.23 22.05
CA ARG A 114 6.84 -2.19 22.24
C ARG A 114 6.39 -3.48 22.95
N SER A 115 5.84 -3.37 24.16
CA SER A 115 5.39 -4.54 24.93
C SER A 115 4.12 -5.18 24.37
N PRO A 116 3.11 -4.41 23.91
CA PRO A 116 1.94 -4.98 23.23
C PRO A 116 2.25 -5.86 22.02
N MET A 117 3.25 -5.50 21.20
CA MET A 117 3.67 -6.31 20.04
C MET A 117 4.13 -7.71 20.45
N GLU A 118 4.83 -7.85 21.57
CA GLU A 118 5.26 -9.16 22.07
C GLU A 118 4.11 -9.91 22.74
N LEU A 119 3.37 -9.21 23.60
CA LEU A 119 2.35 -9.83 24.45
C LEU A 119 1.16 -10.35 23.63
N TYR A 120 0.80 -9.65 22.56
CA TYR A 120 -0.39 -9.93 21.77
C TYR A 120 -0.07 -10.41 20.34
N GLU A 121 1.17 -10.84 20.08
CA GLU A 121 1.62 -11.28 18.76
C GLU A 121 0.69 -12.33 18.13
N LYS A 122 0.20 -13.28 18.94
CA LYS A 122 -0.69 -14.35 18.49
C LYS A 122 -2.10 -13.86 18.10
N ASN A 123 -2.53 -12.72 18.61
CA ASN A 123 -3.84 -12.17 18.32
C ASN A 123 -3.78 -11.19 17.15
N ALA A 124 -2.71 -10.39 17.06
CA ALA A 124 -2.59 -9.35 16.07
C ALA A 124 -1.14 -9.12 15.60
N LYS A 125 -1.01 -8.94 14.28
CA LYS A 125 0.22 -8.47 13.62
C LYS A 125 0.01 -7.04 13.18
N ILE A 126 1.02 -6.19 13.34
CA ILE A 126 0.98 -4.79 12.90
C ILE A 126 1.78 -4.65 11.62
N ILE A 127 1.22 -3.97 10.64
CA ILE A 127 1.91 -3.45 9.47
C ILE A 127 1.98 -1.93 9.60
N PHE A 128 3.17 -1.39 9.83
CA PHE A 128 3.41 0.05 9.82
C PHE A 128 3.66 0.50 8.37
N SER A 129 3.01 1.56 7.93
CA SER A 129 3.24 2.17 6.61
C SER A 129 3.72 3.61 6.80
N CYS A 130 4.80 3.98 6.13
CA CYS A 130 5.35 5.33 6.13
C CYS A 130 6.01 5.67 4.79
N ASN A 131 6.30 6.95 4.56
CA ASN A 131 7.08 7.33 3.38
C ASN A 131 8.58 7.13 3.60
N ASP A 132 9.04 7.48 4.78
CA ASP A 132 10.40 7.32 5.26
C ASP A 132 10.37 6.65 6.64
N ASP A 133 11.30 5.74 6.91
CA ASP A 133 11.29 4.96 8.14
C ASP A 133 12.10 5.60 9.29
N SER A 134 12.75 6.75 9.10
CA SER A 134 13.64 7.37 10.10
C SER A 134 12.96 7.66 11.45
N ASN A 135 11.64 7.86 11.45
CA ASN A 135 10.86 8.07 12.68
C ASN A 135 10.59 6.75 13.44
N ILE A 136 10.72 5.60 12.78
CA ILE A 136 10.53 4.28 13.40
C ILE A 136 11.70 3.99 14.34
N ILE A 137 11.37 3.85 15.63
CA ILE A 137 12.31 3.56 16.70
C ILE A 137 12.81 2.11 16.69
N ASP A 138 13.99 1.86 17.26
CA ASP A 138 14.60 0.52 17.32
C ASP A 138 13.74 -0.51 18.05
N ALA A 139 12.93 -0.08 19.01
CA ALA A 139 11.98 -0.93 19.71
C ALA A 139 10.95 -1.57 18.76
N ILE A 140 10.58 -0.89 17.67
CA ILE A 140 9.69 -1.42 16.63
C ILE A 140 10.50 -2.21 15.59
N ARG A 141 11.62 -1.66 15.12
CA ARG A 141 12.48 -2.31 14.10
C ARG A 141 12.97 -3.69 14.53
N SER A 142 13.30 -3.87 15.81
CA SER A 142 13.75 -5.17 16.35
C SER A 142 12.67 -6.25 16.39
N ARG A 143 11.39 -5.90 16.17
CA ARG A 143 10.23 -6.82 16.21
C ARG A 143 9.52 -6.96 14.87
N ALA A 144 10.00 -6.26 13.83
CA ALA A 144 9.33 -6.21 12.54
C ALA A 144 10.31 -6.44 11.38
N ILE A 145 9.81 -7.06 10.32
CA ILE A 145 10.54 -7.17 9.06
C ILE A 145 10.27 -5.92 8.24
N THR A 146 11.34 -5.24 7.82
CA THR A 146 11.25 -4.04 7.00
C THR A 146 11.30 -4.38 5.52
N PHE A 147 10.36 -3.82 4.76
CA PHE A 147 10.30 -3.87 3.31
C PHE A 147 10.27 -2.45 2.74
N GLU A 148 11.25 -2.17 1.88
CA GLU A 148 11.29 -0.96 1.07
C GLU A 148 10.43 -1.15 -0.19
N PHE A 149 9.49 -0.24 -0.39
CA PHE A 149 8.65 -0.14 -1.59
C PHE A 149 9.24 0.90 -2.54
N MET A 150 10.03 0.42 -3.49
CA MET A 150 10.70 1.26 -4.47
C MET A 150 9.72 1.84 -5.50
N PRO A 151 10.03 2.98 -6.15
CA PRO A 151 9.32 3.42 -7.34
C PRO A 151 9.22 2.28 -8.36
N LEU A 152 8.03 2.07 -8.93
CA LEU A 152 7.81 0.98 -9.88
C LEU A 152 8.57 1.23 -11.18
N LYS A 153 9.05 0.14 -11.79
CA LYS A 153 9.75 0.22 -13.07
C LYS A 153 8.74 0.51 -14.18
N LYS A 154 9.20 1.22 -15.21
CA LYS A 154 8.36 1.58 -16.37
C LYS A 154 7.62 0.38 -16.98
N PRO A 155 8.24 -0.79 -17.22
CA PRO A 155 7.54 -1.95 -17.77
C PRO A 155 6.40 -2.46 -16.90
N ASP A 156 6.56 -2.43 -15.56
CA ASP A 156 5.52 -2.87 -14.62
C ASP A 156 4.29 -1.95 -14.69
N ILE A 157 4.53 -0.64 -14.79
CA ILE A 157 3.46 0.36 -14.94
C ILE A 157 2.78 0.20 -16.29
N MET A 158 3.54 0.14 -17.39
CA MET A 158 2.99 -0.03 -18.74
C MET A 158 2.14 -1.29 -18.85
N SER A 159 2.61 -2.42 -18.31
CA SER A 159 1.84 -3.67 -18.28
C SER A 159 0.51 -3.49 -17.56
N ARG A 160 0.49 -2.81 -16.41
CA ARG A 160 -0.75 -2.56 -15.67
C ARG A 160 -1.67 -1.57 -16.39
N LEU A 161 -1.13 -0.53 -17.00
CA LEU A 161 -1.91 0.44 -17.77
C LEU A 161 -2.53 -0.19 -19.01
N GLY A 162 -1.79 -1.03 -19.74
CA GLY A 162 -2.30 -1.77 -20.89
C GLY A 162 -3.47 -2.67 -20.51
N PHE A 163 -3.35 -3.43 -19.41
CA PHE A 163 -4.46 -4.22 -18.88
C PHE A 163 -5.72 -3.38 -18.59
N ILE A 164 -5.56 -2.17 -18.04
CA ILE A 164 -6.69 -1.27 -17.76
C ILE A 164 -7.26 -0.69 -19.05
N ALA A 165 -6.40 -0.27 -19.98
CA ALA A 165 -6.79 0.28 -21.27
C ALA A 165 -7.66 -0.72 -22.06
N ASP A 166 -7.24 -1.98 -22.11
CA ASP A 166 -8.00 -3.06 -22.75
C ASP A 166 -9.38 -3.27 -22.10
N ARG A 167 -9.46 -3.19 -20.77
CA ARG A 167 -10.71 -3.42 -20.02
C ARG A 167 -11.70 -2.26 -20.14
N GLU A 168 -11.21 -1.05 -20.32
CA GLU A 168 -12.02 0.15 -20.49
C GLU A 168 -12.22 0.52 -21.96
N ASN A 169 -11.64 -0.23 -22.91
CA ASN A 169 -11.61 0.07 -24.35
C ASN A 169 -11.07 1.49 -24.64
N VAL A 170 -9.93 1.84 -24.02
CA VAL A 170 -9.26 3.11 -24.28
C VAL A 170 -8.48 3.00 -25.58
N ASP A 171 -8.73 3.92 -26.52
CA ASP A 171 -7.87 4.09 -27.70
C ASP A 171 -6.59 4.81 -27.27
N VAL A 172 -5.51 4.06 -27.07
CA VAL A 172 -4.23 4.58 -26.57
C VAL A 172 -3.08 3.80 -27.20
N SER A 173 -2.05 4.52 -27.67
CA SER A 173 -0.84 3.91 -28.22
C SER A 173 0.16 3.53 -27.12
N ASN A 174 1.08 2.63 -27.44
CA ASN A 174 2.17 2.25 -26.52
C ASN A 174 3.05 3.45 -26.15
N ASP A 175 3.27 4.39 -27.06
CA ASP A 175 4.07 5.61 -26.80
C ASP A 175 3.42 6.48 -25.71
N ILE A 176 2.09 6.59 -25.72
CA ILE A 176 1.35 7.34 -24.70
C ILE A 176 1.42 6.61 -23.36
N LEU A 177 1.28 5.28 -23.34
CA LEU A 177 1.44 4.49 -22.11
C LEU A 177 2.84 4.62 -21.52
N GLU A 178 3.86 4.61 -22.39
CA GLU A 178 5.26 4.80 -22.02
C GLU A 178 5.48 6.17 -21.40
N GLU A 179 4.93 7.23 -22.00
CA GLU A 179 5.02 8.58 -21.47
C GLU A 179 4.30 8.73 -20.13
N ILE A 180 3.09 8.17 -19.98
CA ILE A 180 2.37 8.18 -18.70
C ILE A 180 3.23 7.51 -17.63
N ALA A 181 3.82 6.36 -17.97
CA ALA A 181 4.66 5.62 -17.04
C ALA A 181 5.91 6.43 -16.64
N GLU A 182 6.57 7.13 -17.57
CA GLU A 182 7.71 8.01 -17.31
C GLU A 182 7.32 9.19 -16.39
N LYS A 183 6.26 9.93 -16.74
CA LYS A 183 5.76 11.09 -15.97
C LYS A 183 5.17 10.71 -14.61
N SER A 184 4.81 9.45 -14.42
CA SER A 184 4.34 8.95 -13.13
C SER A 184 5.46 8.86 -12.09
N HIS A 185 6.72 8.82 -12.52
CA HIS A 185 7.90 8.64 -11.66
C HIS A 185 7.78 7.45 -10.69
N GLY A 186 7.23 6.34 -11.17
CA GLY A 186 7.08 5.11 -10.39
C GLY A 186 5.83 5.05 -9.49
N ASP A 187 4.97 6.07 -9.53
CA ASP A 187 3.68 6.10 -8.80
C ASP A 187 2.56 5.57 -9.70
N LEU A 188 2.14 4.33 -9.45
CA LEU A 188 1.09 3.68 -10.25
C LEU A 188 -0.28 4.33 -10.06
N ARG A 189 -0.57 4.91 -8.88
CA ARG A 189 -1.83 5.64 -8.67
C ARG A 189 -1.88 6.87 -9.58
N LYS A 190 -0.78 7.62 -9.67
CA LYS A 190 -0.64 8.76 -10.57
C LYS A 190 -0.78 8.32 -12.03
N ALA A 191 -0.10 7.24 -12.41
CA ALA A 191 -0.19 6.69 -13.77
C ALA A 191 -1.63 6.33 -14.17
N ILE A 192 -2.36 5.61 -13.32
CA ILE A 192 -3.76 5.24 -13.56
C ILE A 192 -4.66 6.47 -13.68
N ASN A 193 -4.47 7.47 -12.80
CA ASN A 193 -5.24 8.72 -12.87
C ASN A 193 -4.96 9.50 -14.16
N MET A 194 -3.72 9.50 -14.65
CA MET A 194 -3.37 10.13 -15.94
C MET A 194 -4.04 9.42 -17.11
N LEU A 195 -4.05 8.09 -17.13
CA LEU A 195 -4.76 7.31 -18.15
C LEU A 195 -6.28 7.56 -18.10
N GLU A 196 -6.88 7.60 -16.90
CA GLU A 196 -8.30 7.92 -16.73
C GLU A 196 -8.63 9.34 -17.23
N ALA A 197 -7.75 10.31 -16.96
CA ALA A 197 -7.91 11.68 -17.44
C ALA A 197 -7.76 11.79 -18.96
N TYR A 198 -6.80 11.06 -19.55
CA TYR A 198 -6.61 10.97 -21.00
C TYR A 198 -7.87 10.41 -21.68
N HIS A 199 -8.38 9.27 -21.19
CA HIS A 199 -9.60 8.66 -21.73
C HIS A 199 -10.83 9.59 -21.68
N LYS A 200 -10.92 10.44 -20.64
CA LYS A 200 -12.00 11.42 -20.47
C LYS A 200 -11.81 12.71 -21.28
N GLY A 201 -10.71 12.84 -22.04
CA GLY A 201 -10.38 14.06 -22.79
C GLY A 201 -9.96 15.24 -21.91
N ALA A 202 -9.61 15.00 -20.64
CA ALA A 202 -9.11 16.04 -19.73
C ALA A 202 -7.59 16.24 -19.83
N LEU A 203 -6.91 15.32 -20.50
CA LEU A 203 -5.48 15.33 -20.74
C LEU A 203 -5.25 14.99 -22.21
N GLU A 204 -4.51 15.84 -22.92
CA GLU A 204 -4.13 15.59 -24.33
C GLU A 204 -2.63 15.38 -24.43
N PHE A 205 -2.22 14.48 -25.31
CA PHE A 205 -0.82 14.22 -25.60
C PHE A 205 -0.48 14.87 -26.95
N THR A 206 0.26 15.99 -26.92
CA THR A 206 0.63 16.76 -28.10
C THR A 206 2.15 16.75 -28.28
N GLY A 207 2.63 16.23 -29.41
CA GLY A 207 4.05 16.15 -29.74
C GLY A 207 4.83 15.16 -28.86
N ASN A 208 5.17 15.58 -27.64
CA ASN A 208 5.90 14.81 -26.60
C ASN A 208 5.51 15.23 -25.17
N GLU A 209 4.50 16.08 -24.98
CA GLU A 209 4.10 16.56 -23.66
C GLU A 209 2.60 16.37 -23.42
N PHE A 210 2.25 16.17 -22.13
CA PHE A 210 0.87 16.17 -21.69
C PHE A 210 0.44 17.59 -21.34
N GLU A 211 -0.53 18.11 -22.09
CA GLU A 211 -1.17 19.39 -21.79
C GLU A 211 -2.50 19.14 -21.07
N LYS A 212 -2.73 19.87 -19.98
CA LYS A 212 -4.05 19.91 -19.36
C LYS A 212 -4.96 20.74 -20.26
N ILE A 213 -6.03 20.12 -20.76
CA ILE A 213 -7.09 20.87 -21.41
C ILE A 213 -7.88 21.58 -20.30
N PHE A 214 -7.69 22.89 -20.14
CA PHE A 214 -8.53 23.67 -19.22
C PHE A 214 -9.90 23.93 -19.86
N GLY A 215 -10.95 23.39 -19.25
CA GLY A 215 -12.34 23.76 -19.41
C GLY A 215 -13.10 23.46 -18.11
N ARG A 216 -13.78 24.46 -17.53
CA ARG A 216 -14.63 24.30 -16.34
C ARG A 216 -15.64 23.16 -16.51
N ILE A 217 -15.78 22.32 -15.49
CA ILE A 217 -17.07 21.97 -14.88
C ILE A 217 -16.86 21.95 -13.37
#